data_AF-A0A520IF38-F1
#
_entry.id   AF-A0A520IF38-F1
#
_cell.length_a   1.000
_cell.length_b   1.000
_cell.length_c   1.000
_cell.angle_alpha   90.00
_cell.angle_beta   90.00
_cell.angle_gamma   90.00
#
_symmetry.space_group_name_H-M   'P 1'
#
loop_
_entity.id
_entity.type
_entity.pdbx_description
1 polymer ?
#
loop_
_entity_poly.entity_id
_entity_poly.type
_entity_poly.pdbx_seq_one_letter_code
_entity_poly.pdbx_strand_id
1 'polypeptide(L)'
;MTRRFKQVNDNKKKPTSFARLACAIAALCVVQNCWAAEFKWPQKYKAAVSLSYDDALDSQLDNAVPSLNKFKIKGTFYLVAASSTLAPRLEAWRKVAQQGHELGNHTLFHQCSKSAPGRDFVLAKNDLDKISLDQMVDQDSEVFFFVFRHFTNRHPQLPVSEGLLHTFRAGLKIDCIQ
;
A
#
# COMPACT_ATOMS: atom_id res chain seq x y z
N MET A 1 -4.51 -48.78 -84.49
CA MET A 1 -3.28 -48.30 -83.80
C MET A 1 -3.36 -46.78 -83.79
N THR A 2 -3.23 -46.01 -82.71
CA THR A 2 -2.39 -46.17 -81.51
C THR A 2 -2.87 -45.17 -80.42
N ARG A 3 -2.94 -45.66 -79.18
CA ARG A 3 -2.73 -44.98 -77.88
C ARG A 3 -3.40 -43.62 -77.62
N ARG A 4 -4.51 -43.67 -76.88
CA ARG A 4 -5.12 -42.55 -76.14
C ARG A 4 -4.30 -42.28 -74.87
N PHE A 5 -3.74 -41.08 -74.75
CA PHE A 5 -3.15 -40.57 -73.51
C PHE A 5 -4.24 -40.42 -72.44
N LYS A 6 -4.03 -41.00 -71.25
CA LYS A 6 -4.77 -40.60 -70.04
C LYS A 6 -3.96 -39.48 -69.36
N GLN A 7 -4.47 -38.25 -69.44
CA GLN A 7 -4.07 -37.21 -68.50
C GLN A 7 -4.56 -37.63 -67.09
N VAL A 8 -3.63 -37.77 -66.16
CA VAL A 8 -3.96 -37.68 -64.73
C VAL A 8 -3.85 -36.21 -64.38
N ASN A 9 -5.00 -35.57 -64.23
CA ASN A 9 -5.12 -34.18 -63.84
C ASN A 9 -4.99 -34.12 -62.32
N ASP A 10 -3.85 -33.62 -61.84
CA ASP A 10 -3.53 -33.52 -60.40
C ASP A 10 -4.26 -32.30 -59.81
N ASN A 11 -5.55 -32.46 -59.53
CA ASN A 11 -6.40 -31.40 -59.02
C ASN A 11 -6.23 -31.26 -57.50
N LYS A 12 -5.09 -30.72 -57.08
CA LYS A 12 -4.84 -30.33 -55.68
C LYS A 12 -5.82 -29.22 -55.32
N LYS A 13 -6.89 -29.59 -54.60
CA LYS A 13 -7.86 -28.64 -54.03
C LYS A 13 -7.11 -27.67 -53.12
N LYS A 14 -6.94 -26.43 -53.57
CA LYS A 14 -6.41 -25.34 -52.75
C LYS A 14 -7.38 -25.14 -51.57
N PRO A 15 -6.90 -25.14 -50.31
CA PRO A 15 -7.78 -24.94 -49.16
C PRO A 15 -8.48 -23.58 -49.29
N THR A 16 -9.80 -23.63 -49.29
CA THR A 16 -10.69 -22.48 -49.49
C THR A 16 -10.49 -21.47 -48.36
N SER A 17 -10.40 -20.18 -48.72
CA SER A 17 -10.12 -19.07 -47.77
C SER A 17 -11.16 -18.93 -46.65
N PHE A 18 -12.32 -19.56 -46.80
CA PHE A 18 -13.38 -19.61 -45.78
C PHE A 18 -12.96 -20.31 -44.48
N ALA A 19 -12.10 -21.33 -44.54
CA ALA A 19 -11.63 -22.02 -43.33
C ALA A 19 -10.70 -21.14 -42.47
N ARG A 20 -9.94 -20.24 -43.10
CA ARG A 20 -9.04 -19.31 -42.40
C ARG A 20 -9.80 -18.15 -41.76
N LEU A 21 -10.88 -17.69 -42.39
CA LEU A 21 -11.73 -16.63 -41.85
C LEU A 21 -12.54 -17.09 -40.62
N ALA A 22 -13.01 -18.35 -40.63
CA ALA A 22 -13.73 -18.94 -39.50
C ALA A 22 -12.83 -19.10 -38.25
N CYS A 23 -11.56 -19.50 -38.41
CA CYS A 23 -10.61 -19.56 -37.30
C CYS A 23 -10.25 -18.17 -36.73
N ALA A 24 -10.16 -17.13 -37.58
CA ALA A 24 -9.84 -15.78 -37.13
C ALA A 24 -10.98 -15.14 -36.31
N ILE A 25 -12.24 -15.41 -36.66
CA ILE A 25 -13.41 -14.94 -35.91
C ILE A 25 -13.54 -15.68 -34.57
N ALA A 26 -13.30 -17.00 -34.54
CA ALA A 26 -13.29 -17.77 -33.30
C ALA A 26 -12.17 -17.31 -32.34
N ALA A 27 -10.99 -16.95 -32.85
CA ALA A 27 -9.89 -16.43 -32.05
C ALA A 27 -10.18 -15.03 -31.47
N LEU A 28 -10.96 -14.19 -32.16
CA LEU A 28 -11.33 -12.85 -31.67
C LEU A 28 -12.35 -12.89 -30.52
N CYS A 29 -13.22 -13.91 -30.48
CA CYS A 29 -14.19 -14.09 -29.40
C CYS A 29 -13.57 -14.56 -28.07
N VAL A 30 -12.42 -15.26 -28.09
CA VAL A 30 -11.76 -15.74 -26.86
C VAL A 30 -11.07 -14.59 -26.08
N VAL A 31 -10.78 -13.46 -26.74
CA VAL A 31 -10.10 -12.31 -26.10
C VAL A 31 -11.06 -11.39 -25.33
N GLN A 32 -12.39 -11.57 -25.45
CA GLN A 32 -13.37 -10.64 -24.88
C GLN A 32 -13.68 -10.83 -23.39
N ASN A 33 -13.24 -11.92 -22.74
CA ASN A 33 -13.59 -12.21 -21.34
C ASN A 33 -12.56 -11.79 -20.29
N CYS A 34 -11.54 -11.00 -20.64
CA CYS A 34 -10.72 -10.31 -19.65
C CYS A 34 -11.34 -8.95 -19.25
N TRP A 35 -12.65 -8.91 -19.01
CA TRP A 35 -13.24 -7.79 -18.29
C TRP A 35 -13.11 -8.11 -16.81
N ALA A 36 -12.27 -7.35 -16.11
CA ALA A 36 -12.15 -7.44 -14.67
C ALA A 36 -13.55 -7.39 -14.05
N ALA A 37 -13.93 -8.46 -13.33
CA ALA A 37 -15.22 -8.51 -12.65
C ALA A 37 -15.38 -7.27 -11.77
N GLU A 38 -16.54 -6.63 -11.85
CA GLU A 38 -16.86 -5.45 -11.04
C GLU A 38 -16.63 -5.77 -9.56
N PHE A 39 -15.73 -5.04 -8.90
CA PHE A 39 -15.45 -5.23 -7.48
C PHE A 39 -16.71 -4.90 -6.68
N LYS A 40 -17.25 -5.90 -5.97
CA LYS A 40 -18.41 -5.74 -5.10
C LYS A 40 -17.97 -5.53 -3.67
N TRP A 41 -18.23 -4.34 -3.15
CA TRP A 41 -18.05 -4.05 -1.73
C TRP A 41 -18.88 -5.03 -0.88
N PRO A 42 -18.33 -5.53 0.24
CA PRO A 42 -19.07 -6.37 1.17
C PRO A 42 -20.23 -5.58 1.81
N GLN A 43 -21.25 -6.29 2.30
CA GLN A 43 -22.33 -5.73 3.13
C GLN A 43 -23.05 -4.48 2.56
N LYS A 44 -23.10 -4.33 1.23
CA LYS A 44 -23.70 -3.18 0.50
C LYS A 44 -23.00 -1.83 0.73
N TYR A 45 -21.77 -1.82 1.25
CA TYR A 45 -20.99 -0.58 1.30
C TYR A 45 -20.68 -0.07 -0.11
N LYS A 46 -20.29 1.20 -0.21
CA LYS A 46 -19.96 1.85 -1.50
C LYS A 46 -18.54 2.40 -1.55
N ALA A 47 -17.89 2.50 -0.39
CA ALA A 47 -16.54 3.00 -0.22
C ALA A 47 -16.00 2.53 1.13
N ALA A 48 -14.68 2.61 1.28
CA ALA A 48 -13.99 2.55 2.56
C ALA A 48 -13.20 3.84 2.76
N VAL A 49 -13.06 4.28 4.01
CA VAL A 49 -12.25 5.42 4.41
C VAL A 49 -11.23 4.92 5.43
N SER A 50 -9.96 5.27 5.23
CA SER A 50 -8.89 5.08 6.22
C SER A 50 -8.49 6.45 6.76
N LEU A 51 -8.39 6.57 8.09
CA LEU A 51 -7.93 7.77 8.76
C LEU A 51 -6.57 7.49 9.38
N SER A 52 -5.54 8.14 8.84
CA SER A 52 -4.16 8.04 9.32
C SER A 52 -3.65 9.38 9.82
N TYR A 53 -2.79 9.34 10.83
CA TYR A 53 -2.17 10.50 11.46
C TYR A 53 -0.67 10.26 11.62
N ASP A 54 0.14 11.23 11.24
CA ASP A 54 1.62 11.13 11.24
C ASP A 54 2.21 11.98 12.38
N ASP A 55 3.51 11.86 12.65
CA ASP A 55 4.29 12.73 13.58
C ASP A 55 4.05 12.59 15.08
N ALA A 56 3.05 11.82 15.51
CA ALA A 56 2.70 11.64 16.94
C ALA A 56 2.38 12.96 17.68
N LEU A 57 1.70 13.92 17.06
CA LEU A 57 1.45 15.23 17.67
C LEU A 57 0.58 15.17 18.94
N ASP A 58 0.78 16.10 19.89
CA ASP A 58 -0.04 16.20 21.11
C ASP A 58 -1.54 16.37 20.79
N SER A 59 -1.85 17.14 19.75
CA SER A 59 -3.22 17.36 19.29
C SER A 59 -3.95 16.08 18.91
N GLN A 60 -3.22 15.02 18.55
CA GLN A 60 -3.80 13.72 18.21
C GLN A 60 -4.31 13.04 19.48
N LEU A 61 -3.53 13.06 20.56
CA LEU A 61 -3.94 12.53 21.85
C LEU A 61 -5.06 13.37 22.48
N ASP A 62 -4.97 14.70 22.34
CA ASP A 62 -5.87 15.62 23.05
C ASP A 62 -7.20 15.83 22.33
N ASN A 63 -7.23 15.71 21.00
CA ASN A 63 -8.42 16.02 20.19
C ASN A 63 -8.85 14.86 19.28
N ALA A 64 -7.93 14.30 18.50
CA ALA A 64 -8.28 13.31 17.47
C ALA A 64 -8.77 11.99 18.09
N VAL A 65 -7.99 11.41 19.00
CA VAL A 65 -8.32 10.15 19.69
C VAL A 65 -9.67 10.26 20.42
N PRO A 66 -9.94 11.28 21.26
CA PRO A 66 -11.26 11.44 21.89
C PRO A 66 -12.41 11.53 20.87
N SER A 67 -12.21 12.24 19.76
CA SER A 67 -13.23 12.39 18.72
C SER A 67 -13.51 11.08 18.00
N LEU A 68 -12.47 10.35 17.59
CA LEU A 68 -12.61 9.04 16.96
C LEU A 68 -13.33 8.04 17.87
N ASN A 69 -12.94 8.00 19.14
CA ASN A 69 -13.56 7.15 20.16
C ASN A 69 -15.05 7.48 20.35
N LYS A 70 -15.41 8.76 20.40
CA LYS A 70 -16.81 9.21 20.51
C LYS A 70 -17.68 8.66 19.39
N PHE A 71 -17.16 8.62 18.16
CA PHE A 71 -17.87 8.09 16.99
C PHE A 71 -17.62 6.60 16.74
N LYS A 72 -16.86 5.92 17.60
CA LYS A 72 -16.46 4.51 17.46
C LYS A 72 -15.71 4.22 16.15
N ILE A 73 -14.99 5.21 15.64
CA ILE A 73 -14.16 5.10 14.44
C ILE A 73 -12.74 4.72 14.87
N LYS A 74 -12.09 3.83 14.12
CA LYS A 74 -10.67 3.48 14.32
C LYS A 74 -9.80 4.27 13.37
N GLY A 75 -8.57 4.48 13.79
CA GLY A 75 -7.56 5.23 13.03
C GLY A 75 -6.19 4.63 13.28
N THR A 76 -5.26 4.95 12.38
CA THR A 76 -3.87 4.50 12.42
C THR A 76 -2.99 5.71 12.73
N PHE A 77 -2.09 5.56 13.69
CA PHE A 77 -1.17 6.64 14.11
C PHE A 77 0.26 6.20 13.85
N TYR A 78 0.95 6.83 12.92
CA TYR A 78 2.35 6.58 12.62
C TYR A 78 3.22 7.42 13.54
N LEU A 79 3.95 6.76 14.44
CA LEU A 79 4.71 7.40 15.49
C LEU A 79 6.18 7.57 15.09
N VAL A 80 6.70 8.78 15.26
CA VAL A 80 8.14 9.07 15.15
C VAL A 80 8.78 8.72 16.48
N ALA A 81 9.73 7.77 16.48
CA ALA A 81 10.29 7.25 17.73
C ALA A 81 11.06 8.31 18.55
N ALA A 82 11.73 9.27 17.89
CA ALA A 82 12.39 10.38 18.54
C ALA A 82 11.48 11.60 18.79
N SER A 83 10.16 11.49 18.58
CA SER A 83 9.24 12.60 18.82
C SER A 83 9.28 13.04 20.28
N SER A 84 9.26 14.35 20.48
CA SER A 84 9.22 14.96 21.82
C SER A 84 7.94 14.63 22.61
N THR A 85 6.88 14.21 21.93
CA THR A 85 5.59 13.85 22.55
C THR A 85 5.52 12.38 22.96
N LEU A 86 6.31 11.51 22.30
CA LEU A 86 6.18 10.07 22.44
C LEU A 86 6.67 9.59 23.80
N ALA A 87 7.92 9.90 24.16
CA ALA A 87 8.50 9.43 25.42
C ALA A 87 7.77 9.97 26.66
N PRO A 88 7.45 11.27 26.77
CA PRO A 88 6.73 11.80 27.94
C PRO A 88 5.29 11.28 28.06
N ARG A 89 4.65 10.91 26.93
CA ARG A 89 3.25 10.46 26.91
C ARG A 89 3.12 9.00 26.48
N LEU A 90 4.14 8.17 26.71
CA LEU A 90 4.17 6.78 26.27
C LEU A 90 2.96 5.98 26.76
N GLU A 91 2.53 6.21 28.00
CA GLU A 91 1.33 5.59 28.56
C GLU A 91 0.03 6.03 27.87
N ALA A 92 -0.06 7.27 27.39
CA ALA A 92 -1.21 7.72 26.62
C ALA A 92 -1.26 7.00 25.27
N TRP A 93 -0.11 6.87 24.58
CA TRP A 93 -0.02 6.10 23.34
C TRP A 93 -0.33 4.61 23.54
N ARG A 94 0.10 4.00 24.65
CA ARG A 94 -0.31 2.63 25.00
C ARG A 94 -1.83 2.49 25.15
N LYS A 95 -2.50 3.47 25.76
CA LYS A 95 -3.96 3.49 25.85
C LYS A 95 -4.62 3.61 24.49
N VAL A 96 -4.05 4.36 23.55
CA VAL A 96 -4.55 4.46 22.16
C VAL A 96 -4.59 3.07 21.51
N ALA A 97 -3.51 2.29 21.61
CA ALA A 97 -3.49 0.90 21.13
C ALA A 97 -4.52 0.01 21.84
N GLN A 98 -4.64 0.10 23.17
CA GLN A 98 -5.62 -0.66 23.96
C GLN A 98 -7.07 -0.32 23.60
N GLN A 99 -7.33 0.90 23.13
CA GLN A 99 -8.64 1.32 22.61
C GLN A 99 -8.93 0.75 21.21
N GLY A 100 -8.00 0.01 20.60
CA GLY A 100 -8.16 -0.65 19.30
C GLY A 100 -7.79 0.22 18.10
N HIS A 101 -7.04 1.30 18.32
CA HIS A 101 -6.36 2.02 17.24
C HIS A 101 -5.07 1.30 16.85
N GLU A 102 -4.63 1.49 15.61
CA GLU A 102 -3.36 0.96 15.13
C GLU A 102 -2.24 1.97 15.40
N LEU A 103 -1.08 1.49 15.85
CA LEU A 103 0.14 2.29 15.97
C LEU A 103 1.18 1.76 14.97
N GLY A 104 1.62 2.63 14.07
CA GLY A 104 2.62 2.35 13.04
C GLY A 104 3.94 3.07 13.30
N ASN A 105 4.95 2.75 12.50
CA ASN A 105 6.26 3.40 12.51
C ASN A 105 6.27 4.58 11.52
N HIS A 106 6.73 5.76 11.95
CA HIS A 106 7.00 6.92 11.10
C HIS A 106 8.49 7.31 11.06
N THR A 107 9.37 6.31 11.00
CA THR A 107 10.84 6.41 11.11
C THR A 107 11.33 6.82 12.51
N LEU A 108 12.66 6.87 12.68
CA LEU A 108 13.28 7.28 13.93
C LEU A 108 13.27 8.79 14.11
N PHE A 109 13.61 9.55 13.07
CA PHE A 109 13.85 10.99 13.17
C PHE A 109 13.00 11.85 12.22
N HIS A 110 12.05 11.26 11.50
CA HIS A 110 11.22 11.95 10.52
C HIS A 110 12.06 12.69 9.48
N GLN A 111 12.91 11.95 8.78
CA GLN A 111 13.77 12.50 7.73
C GLN A 111 12.95 13.15 6.63
N CYS A 112 13.40 14.32 6.21
CA CYS A 112 12.74 15.12 5.19
C CYS A 112 13.77 15.62 4.18
N SER A 113 13.39 15.67 2.90
CA SER A 113 14.20 16.30 1.86
C SER A 113 14.33 17.80 2.12
N LYS A 114 15.57 18.29 2.18
CA LYS A 114 15.87 19.71 2.41
C LYS A 114 15.98 20.50 1.10
N SER A 115 16.15 19.84 -0.03
CA SER A 115 16.38 20.49 -1.34
C SER A 115 15.22 21.32 -1.88
N ALA A 116 13.99 21.12 -1.38
CA ALA A 116 12.83 21.89 -1.82
C ALA A 116 12.73 23.28 -1.12
N PRO A 117 12.15 24.30 -1.79
CA PRO A 117 11.93 25.61 -1.17
C PRO A 117 11.07 25.53 0.11
N GLY A 118 11.36 26.38 1.10
CA GLY A 118 10.60 26.46 2.36
C GLY A 118 10.92 25.35 3.36
N ARG A 119 12.07 24.66 3.21
CA ARG A 119 12.51 23.55 4.07
C ARG A 119 13.62 23.93 5.06
N ASP A 120 13.77 25.22 5.37
CA ASP A 120 14.83 25.70 6.27
C ASP A 120 14.73 25.12 7.70
N PHE A 121 13.52 24.74 8.11
CA PHE A 121 13.25 24.07 9.38
C PHE A 121 13.84 22.66 9.47
N VAL A 122 14.19 22.03 8.34
CA VAL A 122 14.79 20.69 8.32
C VAL A 122 16.23 20.80 8.80
N LEU A 123 16.49 20.21 9.97
CA LEU A 123 17.84 20.14 10.54
C LEU A 123 18.76 19.34 9.63
N ALA A 124 20.03 19.73 9.53
CA ALA A 124 21.01 19.05 8.67
C ALA A 124 21.15 17.54 8.98
N LYS A 125 20.94 17.14 10.24
CA LYS A 125 20.94 15.74 10.67
C LYS A 125 19.72 14.92 10.22
N ASN A 126 18.63 15.59 9.82
CA ASN A 126 17.39 14.96 9.35
C ASN A 126 17.21 15.13 7.83
N ASP A 127 18.24 15.64 7.13
CA ASP A 127 18.23 15.89 5.70
C ASP A 127 18.25 14.56 4.94
N LEU A 128 17.10 14.18 4.39
CA LEU A 128 16.91 12.94 3.64
C LEU A 128 17.82 12.87 2.40
N ASP A 129 18.17 14.03 1.82
CA ASP A 129 18.98 14.09 0.60
C ASP A 129 20.43 13.61 0.83
N LYS A 130 20.83 13.44 2.10
CA LYS A 130 22.18 13.04 2.53
C LYS A 130 22.23 11.68 3.21
N ILE A 131 21.11 10.99 3.29
CA ILE A 131 20.99 9.68 3.95
C ILE A 131 20.95 8.58 2.88
N SER A 132 21.72 7.51 3.08
CA SER A 132 21.71 6.36 2.18
C SER A 132 20.47 5.49 2.38
N LEU A 133 20.12 4.69 1.37
CA LEU A 133 19.03 3.72 1.49
C LEU A 133 19.28 2.74 2.65
N ASP A 134 20.51 2.24 2.81
CA ASP A 134 20.84 1.32 3.90
C ASP A 134 20.65 1.97 5.26
N GLN A 135 21.07 3.24 5.43
CA GLN A 135 20.84 3.98 6.67
C GLN A 135 19.35 4.17 6.96
N MET A 136 18.53 4.35 5.93
CA MET A 136 17.07 4.45 6.10
C MET A 136 16.47 3.10 6.51
N VAL A 137 16.87 2.02 5.84
CA VAL A 137 16.43 0.65 6.15
C VAL A 137 16.82 0.27 7.58
N ASP A 138 18.04 0.59 8.01
CA ASP A 138 18.50 0.35 9.38
C ASP A 138 17.59 1.05 10.39
N GLN A 139 17.27 2.32 10.18
CA GLN A 139 16.38 3.07 11.07
C GLN A 139 14.96 2.49 11.11
N ASP A 140 14.39 2.14 9.96
CA ASP A 140 13.06 1.56 9.90
C ASP A 140 13.00 0.21 10.63
N SER A 141 14.05 -0.59 10.52
CA SER A 141 14.16 -1.88 11.20
C SER A 141 14.25 -1.73 12.72
N GLU A 142 15.05 -0.78 13.23
CA GLU A 142 15.22 -0.52 14.65
C GLU A 142 13.92 0.02 15.29
N VAL A 143 13.22 0.92 14.60
CA VAL A 143 11.97 1.48 15.12
C VAL A 143 10.82 0.48 15.04
N PHE A 144 10.81 -0.41 14.04
CA PHE A 144 9.85 -1.51 14.02
C PHE A 144 9.94 -2.34 15.32
N PHE A 145 11.16 -2.69 15.75
CA PHE A 145 11.35 -3.37 17.04
C PHE A 145 10.89 -2.52 18.22
N PHE A 146 11.13 -1.20 18.20
CA PHE A 146 10.65 -0.31 19.25
C PHE A 146 9.11 -0.29 19.34
N VAL A 147 8.41 0.00 18.24
CA VAL A 147 6.95 0.11 18.20
C VAL A 147 6.32 -1.22 18.57
N PHE A 148 6.81 -2.32 17.99
CA PHE A 148 6.31 -3.66 18.32
C PHE A 148 6.56 -3.96 19.81
N ARG A 149 7.80 -3.89 20.29
CA ARG A 149 8.13 -4.26 21.67
C ARG A 149 7.37 -3.45 22.72
N HIS A 150 7.18 -2.14 22.50
CA HIS A 150 6.60 -1.25 23.51
C HIS A 150 5.07 -1.18 23.48
N PHE A 151 4.45 -1.52 22.35
CA PHE A 151 3.00 -1.40 22.17
C PHE A 151 2.28 -2.74 21.93
N THR A 152 2.98 -3.83 21.58
CA THR A 152 2.32 -5.11 21.24
C THR A 152 2.52 -6.27 22.23
N ASN A 153 3.33 -6.16 23.30
CA ASN A 153 3.64 -7.34 24.13
C ASN A 153 2.94 -7.43 25.52
N ARG A 154 1.98 -8.37 25.63
CA ARG A 154 1.42 -9.14 26.80
C ARG A 154 -0.12 -9.26 26.91
N HIS A 155 -0.85 -9.40 25.80
CA HIS A 155 -2.17 -10.04 25.84
C HIS A 155 -2.30 -11.08 24.72
N PRO A 156 -2.52 -12.38 25.03
CA PRO A 156 -2.68 -13.45 24.04
C PRO A 156 -4.01 -13.37 23.26
N GLN A 157 -4.62 -12.17 23.17
CA GLN A 157 -5.94 -11.94 22.59
C GLN A 157 -5.96 -10.79 21.58
N LEU A 158 -4.82 -10.16 21.27
CA LEU A 158 -4.75 -9.24 20.14
C LEU A 158 -4.46 -10.08 18.89
N PRO A 159 -5.37 -10.12 17.90
CA PRO A 159 -5.06 -10.73 16.62
C PRO A 159 -3.94 -9.91 16.00
N VAL A 160 -2.72 -10.43 16.05
CA VAL A 160 -1.67 -10.02 15.12
C VAL A 160 -2.20 -10.49 13.78
N SER A 161 -2.71 -9.58 12.94
CA SER A 161 -2.98 -9.92 11.55
C SER A 161 -1.63 -10.19 10.89
N GLU A 162 -1.22 -11.45 10.88
CA GLU A 162 -0.25 -11.92 9.90
C GLU A 162 -0.81 -11.58 8.53
N GLY A 163 -0.16 -10.65 7.84
CA GLY A 163 -0.52 -10.27 6.48
C GLY A 163 -1.25 -8.93 6.40
N LEU A 164 -0.49 -7.85 6.49
CA LEU A 164 -0.41 -6.83 5.44
C LEU A 164 0.62 -5.79 5.88
N LEU A 165 1.84 -5.89 5.33
CA LEU A 165 2.69 -4.70 5.21
C LEU A 165 1.97 -3.78 4.20
N HIS A 166 1.02 -2.99 4.66
CA HIS A 166 0.46 -1.90 3.87
C HIS A 166 1.33 -0.68 4.09
N THR A 167 2.34 -0.55 3.24
CA THR A 167 2.93 0.76 2.97
C THR A 167 1.82 1.60 2.31
N PHE A 168 1.14 2.44 3.09
CA PHE A 168 0.24 3.43 2.52
C PHE A 168 1.07 4.42 1.72
N ARG A 169 1.10 4.24 0.40
CA ARG A 169 1.55 5.27 -0.52
C ARG A 169 0.41 6.26 -0.68
N ALA A 170 0.18 7.10 0.32
CA ALA A 170 -0.39 8.43 0.03
C ALA A 170 0.51 9.02 -1.05
N GLY A 171 -0.04 9.50 -2.16
CA GLY A 171 0.73 9.92 -3.34
C GLY A 171 1.98 10.69 -2.90
N LEU A 172 3.14 10.04 -3.07
CA LEU A 172 4.44 10.34 -2.45
C LEU A 172 4.92 11.76 -2.83
N LYS A 173 4.31 12.77 -2.23
CA LYS A 173 5.06 13.83 -1.60
C LYS A 173 5.05 13.48 -0.12
N ILE A 174 6.20 13.11 0.41
CA ILE A 174 6.47 13.32 1.83
C ILE A 174 6.46 14.85 1.96
N ASP A 175 5.27 15.41 2.08
CA ASP A 175 5.13 16.82 2.37
C ASP A 175 5.60 16.95 3.81
N CYS A 176 6.84 17.40 3.97
CA CYS A 176 7.37 17.69 5.28
C CYS A 176 6.54 18.83 5.85
N ILE A 177 5.71 18.54 6.83
CA ILE A 177 4.90 19.55 7.49
C ILE A 177 5.47 19.66 8.91
N GLN A 178 5.47 20.86 9.45
CA GLN A 178 5.90 21.11 10.83
C GLN A 178 4.87 20.63 11.83
#